data_AF-A0AAU1G5X6-F1
#
_entry.id   AF-A0AAU1G5X6-F1
#
_cell.length_a   1.000
_cell.length_b   1.000
_cell.length_c   1.000
_cell.angle_alpha   90.00
_cell.angle_beta   90.00
_cell.angle_gamma   90.00
#
_symmetry.space_group_name_H-M   'P 1'
#
loop_
_entity.id
_entity.type
_entity.pdbx_description
1 polymer ?
#
loop_
_entity_poly.entity_id
_entity_poly.type
_entity_poly.pdbx_seq_one_letter_code
_entity_poly.pdbx_strand_id
1 'polypeptide(L)'
;MAGRFDPVDPLTRTTVRGGRTAVPAGQGRPVGAGAKERRWTPEGPVDLGLTLGPLRRGPADPTFRTTPDGSVWRATRTPDGPATLRLAGRPGQEVHAEAWGPGADWILEQLPALLGAGDDPAVFVPRHRLVHASHRRRPGLRLTRTGLVLESLIPTVLEQKITADEAYRAWRRLVRQYGEPAPGPQDLGLHVMPTARTWAMIPSWDWHKAGVDAKRAAAIVRAARVANRLEEAAAMALPEAARRLEAVPGIGPWTSAETLQRSNGDPDAVTTGDLHLPGIIGYALAGDRDADDAAMLELLAPYAGQRHRAARLILLAGHTPPRRMPRMPRTDIGRL
;
A
#
# COMPACT_ATOMS: atom_id res chain seq x y z
N MET A 1 -23.90 -32.07 25.65
CA MET A 1 -22.80 -32.53 24.78
C MET A 1 -22.39 -31.36 23.89
N ALA A 2 -21.49 -30.49 24.33
CA ALA A 2 -20.04 -30.69 24.30
C ALA A 2 -19.52 -30.93 22.87
N GLY A 3 -19.50 -29.86 22.06
CA GLY A 3 -18.70 -29.77 20.85
C GLY A 3 -17.72 -28.61 21.01
N ARG A 4 -16.52 -28.91 21.50
CA ARG A 4 -15.39 -27.98 21.59
C ARG A 4 -15.17 -27.33 20.22
N PHE A 5 -15.22 -26.01 20.16
CA PHE A 5 -14.69 -25.25 19.04
C PHE A 5 -13.37 -24.62 19.46
N ASP A 6 -12.29 -25.35 19.16
CA ASP A 6 -10.94 -24.82 19.15
C ASP A 6 -10.71 -23.96 17.89
N PRO A 7 -9.77 -22.98 17.93
CA PRO A 7 -9.91 -21.74 17.17
C PRO A 7 -8.76 -21.51 16.19
N VAL A 8 -9.04 -21.20 14.92
CA VAL A 8 -8.08 -20.42 14.10
C VAL A 8 -8.85 -19.67 13.02
N ASP A 9 -8.80 -18.32 13.00
CA ASP A 9 -8.45 -17.51 11.80
C ASP A 9 -8.66 -15.97 12.01
N PRO A 10 -7.62 -15.12 11.81
CA PRO A 10 -7.62 -13.67 12.06
C PRO A 10 -8.10 -12.73 10.94
N LEU A 11 -8.59 -11.54 11.35
CA LEU A 11 -8.93 -10.33 10.57
C LEU A 11 -7.81 -9.86 9.60
N THR A 12 -8.18 -9.08 8.58
CA THR A 12 -7.34 -8.63 7.44
C THR A 12 -5.95 -8.10 7.84
N ARG A 13 -4.89 -8.68 7.26
CA ARG A 13 -3.50 -8.47 7.72
C ARG A 13 -2.89 -7.08 7.43
N THR A 14 -3.37 -6.33 6.45
CA THR A 14 -2.69 -5.11 5.97
C THR A 14 -3.08 -3.86 6.75
N THR A 15 -4.38 -3.65 7.01
CA THR A 15 -4.88 -2.59 7.90
C THR A 15 -4.53 -2.87 9.36
N VAL A 16 -4.70 -4.11 9.84
CA VAL A 16 -4.47 -4.46 11.27
C VAL A 16 -2.98 -4.49 11.67
N ARG A 17 -2.04 -4.62 10.72
CA ARG A 17 -0.58 -4.63 11.02
C ARG A 17 0.14 -3.34 10.61
N GLY A 18 -0.59 -2.28 10.25
CA GLY A 18 -0.01 -1.01 9.81
C GLY A 18 0.94 -1.14 8.61
N GLY A 19 0.63 -2.08 7.71
CA GLY A 19 1.32 -2.22 6.43
C GLY A 19 2.75 -2.75 6.49
N ARG A 20 3.21 -3.43 7.55
CA ARG A 20 4.54 -4.08 7.53
C ARG A 20 4.54 -5.36 6.69
N THR A 21 5.50 -5.52 5.80
CA THR A 21 5.84 -6.81 5.19
C THR A 21 7.09 -7.40 5.85
N ALA A 22 7.16 -8.73 5.95
CA ALA A 22 8.35 -9.42 6.43
C ALA A 22 9.42 -9.41 5.33
N VAL A 23 10.58 -8.85 5.63
CA VAL A 23 11.79 -8.91 4.80
C VAL A 23 12.81 -9.72 5.59
N PRO A 24 13.25 -10.89 5.10
CA PRO A 24 14.26 -11.70 5.79
C PRO A 24 15.56 -10.93 6.02
N ALA A 25 16.27 -11.26 7.11
CA ALA A 25 17.59 -10.69 7.36
C ALA A 25 18.60 -11.28 6.37
N GLY A 26 18.87 -10.56 5.29
CA GLY A 26 19.86 -10.91 4.28
C GLY A 26 20.48 -9.64 3.70
N GLN A 27 21.59 -9.77 2.99
CA GLN A 27 22.26 -8.64 2.32
C GLN A 27 21.81 -8.50 0.85
N GLY A 28 20.96 -9.43 0.37
CA GLY A 28 20.69 -9.62 -1.04
C GLY A 28 21.93 -10.12 -1.80
N ARG A 29 21.75 -11.02 -2.76
CA ARG A 29 22.82 -11.29 -3.75
C ARG A 29 22.55 -10.46 -5.01
N PRO A 30 23.52 -9.73 -5.58
CA PRO A 30 23.34 -9.12 -6.90
C PRO A 30 22.89 -10.19 -7.88
N VAL A 31 21.90 -9.88 -8.70
CA VAL A 31 21.28 -10.90 -9.56
C VAL A 31 21.98 -10.96 -10.92
N GLY A 32 22.64 -9.86 -11.32
CA GLY A 32 23.61 -9.86 -12.42
C GLY A 32 23.02 -9.97 -13.84
N ALA A 33 23.77 -9.37 -14.78
CA ALA A 33 23.55 -9.16 -16.22
C ALA A 33 22.28 -8.37 -16.62
N GLY A 34 22.50 -7.25 -17.32
CA GLY A 34 21.43 -6.42 -17.92
C GLY A 34 20.64 -5.52 -16.96
N ALA A 35 20.95 -5.57 -15.66
CA ALA A 35 20.41 -4.64 -14.68
C ALA A 35 21.12 -3.29 -14.75
N LYS A 36 20.37 -2.20 -14.61
CA LYS A 36 20.92 -0.90 -14.20
C LYS A 36 20.96 -0.84 -12.69
N GLU A 37 21.96 -0.17 -12.13
CA GLU A 37 22.19 -0.16 -10.68
C GLU A 37 22.20 1.26 -10.11
N ARG A 38 21.70 1.41 -8.89
CA ARG A 38 21.90 2.60 -8.06
C ARG A 38 22.17 2.19 -6.63
N ARG A 39 23.17 2.83 -6.03
CA ARG A 39 23.41 2.77 -4.58
C ARG A 39 22.97 4.09 -3.97
N TRP A 40 22.25 4.01 -2.86
CA TRP A 40 21.77 5.18 -2.16
C TRP A 40 21.94 5.00 -0.66
N THR A 41 22.62 5.96 -0.02
CA THR A 41 22.77 6.00 1.44
C THR A 41 21.70 6.94 2.01
N PRO A 42 20.75 6.42 2.79
CA PRO A 42 19.74 7.25 3.43
C PRO A 42 20.35 8.15 4.53
N GLU A 43 19.79 9.35 4.75
CA GLU A 43 20.21 10.24 5.85
C GLU A 43 19.89 9.70 7.25
N GLY A 44 18.97 8.73 7.34
CA GLY A 44 18.63 8.03 8.58
C GLY A 44 18.15 6.61 8.31
N PRO A 45 17.88 5.80 9.33
CA PRO A 45 17.52 4.40 9.11
C PRO A 45 16.28 4.25 8.22
N VAL A 46 16.36 3.30 7.28
CA VAL A 46 15.24 2.87 6.41
C VAL A 46 15.06 1.37 6.54
N ASP A 47 13.91 0.94 7.04
CA ASP A 47 13.51 -0.47 7.02
C ASP A 47 12.63 -0.72 5.80
N LEU A 48 13.11 -1.54 4.85
CA LEU A 48 12.39 -1.82 3.60
C LEU A 48 11.02 -2.48 3.84
N GLY A 49 10.92 -3.34 4.85
CA GLY A 49 9.68 -4.07 5.16
C GLY A 49 8.63 -3.18 5.82
N LEU A 50 9.07 -2.23 6.65
CA LEU A 50 8.21 -1.16 7.16
C LEU A 50 7.82 -0.23 6.01
N THR A 51 8.78 0.33 5.29
CA THR A 51 8.57 1.40 4.30
C THR A 51 7.73 0.97 3.10
N LEU A 52 8.09 -0.15 2.46
CA LEU A 52 7.46 -0.61 1.22
C LEU A 52 6.29 -1.58 1.45
N GLY A 53 6.13 -2.09 2.67
CA GLY A 53 5.07 -3.04 2.98
C GLY A 53 3.65 -2.58 2.64
N PRO A 54 3.27 -1.27 2.73
CA PRO A 54 1.96 -0.79 2.31
C PRO A 54 1.66 -1.00 0.82
N LEU A 55 2.67 -1.23 -0.02
CA LEU A 55 2.50 -1.46 -1.46
C LEU A 55 2.09 -2.90 -1.78
N ARG A 56 2.29 -3.85 -0.86
CA ARG A 56 2.04 -5.27 -1.08
C ARG A 56 0.54 -5.60 -1.01
N ARG A 57 0.02 -6.26 -2.05
CA ARG A 57 -1.36 -6.74 -2.19
C ARG A 57 -1.49 -8.24 -1.93
N GLY A 58 -1.10 -8.64 -0.72
CA GLY A 58 -1.21 -10.01 -0.21
C GLY A 58 0.00 -10.92 -0.49
N PRO A 59 -0.08 -12.20 -0.08
CA PRO A 59 1.06 -13.12 -0.14
C PRO A 59 1.47 -13.51 -1.58
N ALA A 60 0.50 -13.59 -2.49
CA ALA A 60 0.68 -13.96 -3.90
C ALA A 60 0.51 -12.75 -4.84
N ASP A 61 0.93 -11.57 -4.39
CA ASP A 61 0.90 -10.35 -5.20
C ASP A 61 1.78 -10.52 -6.45
N PRO A 62 1.22 -10.37 -7.67
CA PRO A 62 2.02 -10.50 -8.89
C PRO A 62 2.96 -9.31 -9.13
N THR A 63 2.82 -8.20 -8.41
CA THR A 63 3.66 -7.00 -8.61
C THR A 63 4.68 -6.80 -7.49
N PHE A 64 4.68 -7.63 -6.45
CA PHE A 64 5.52 -7.45 -5.27
C PHE A 64 5.97 -8.78 -4.66
N ARG A 65 7.26 -8.92 -4.35
CA ARG A 65 7.79 -10.11 -3.69
C ARG A 65 8.90 -9.77 -2.71
N THR A 66 8.96 -10.52 -1.61
CA THR A 66 10.11 -10.53 -0.70
C THR A 66 10.78 -11.88 -0.83
N THR A 67 12.10 -11.93 -1.05
CA THR A 67 12.84 -13.17 -1.25
C THR A 67 13.67 -13.55 -0.01
N PRO A 68 14.06 -14.83 0.14
CA PRO A 68 14.82 -15.30 1.31
C PRO A 68 16.16 -14.59 1.54
N ASP A 69 16.75 -14.02 0.48
CA ASP A 69 17.99 -13.25 0.55
C ASP A 69 17.82 -11.84 1.16
N GLY A 70 16.61 -11.49 1.59
CA GLY A 70 16.30 -10.19 2.17
C GLY A 70 16.05 -9.08 1.15
N SER A 71 15.91 -9.41 -0.14
CA SER A 71 15.54 -8.42 -1.14
C SER A 71 14.04 -8.25 -1.32
N VAL A 72 13.65 -7.03 -1.67
CA VAL A 72 12.28 -6.64 -2.03
C VAL A 72 12.25 -6.40 -3.53
N TRP A 73 11.32 -7.05 -4.21
CA TRP A 73 11.09 -6.93 -5.64
C TRP A 73 9.74 -6.27 -5.90
N ARG A 74 9.71 -5.34 -6.85
CA ARG A 74 8.50 -4.69 -7.32
C ARG A 74 8.51 -4.57 -8.83
N ALA A 75 7.39 -4.93 -9.46
CA ALA A 75 7.13 -4.65 -10.86
C ALA A 75 6.17 -3.45 -10.95
N THR A 76 6.49 -2.48 -11.80
CA THR A 76 5.82 -1.19 -11.86
C THR A 76 5.69 -0.69 -13.29
N ARG A 77 4.65 0.08 -13.56
CA ARG A 77 4.50 0.82 -14.82
C ARG A 77 4.90 2.26 -14.56
N THR A 78 6.09 2.62 -15.02
CA THR A 78 6.62 3.99 -14.94
C THR A 78 6.14 4.81 -16.15
N PRO A 79 6.29 6.14 -16.14
CA PRO A 79 6.06 6.98 -17.32
C PRO A 79 6.91 6.55 -18.53
N ASP A 80 8.12 6.04 -18.27
CA ASP A 80 9.07 5.61 -19.30
C ASP A 80 8.90 4.14 -19.70
N GLY A 81 7.85 3.48 -19.19
CA GLY A 81 7.49 2.10 -19.52
C GLY A 81 7.59 1.12 -18.34
N PRO A 82 7.41 -0.19 -18.61
CA PRO A 82 7.45 -1.22 -17.58
C PRO A 82 8.86 -1.33 -16.96
N ALA A 83 8.91 -1.56 -15.65
CA ALA A 83 10.16 -1.79 -14.94
C ALA A 83 10.00 -2.84 -13.84
N THR A 84 11.09 -3.57 -13.60
CA THR A 84 11.28 -4.34 -12.36
C THR A 84 12.33 -3.65 -11.53
N LEU A 85 12.08 -3.51 -10.24
CA LEU A 85 13.01 -2.97 -9.25
C LEU A 85 13.27 -4.05 -8.20
N ARG A 86 14.54 -4.30 -7.91
CA ARG A 86 15.01 -5.08 -6.78
C ARG A 86 15.74 -4.16 -5.81
N LEU A 87 15.44 -4.30 -4.53
CA LEU A 87 16.05 -3.55 -3.43
C LEU A 87 16.63 -4.51 -2.42
N ALA A 88 17.88 -4.29 -2.04
CA ALA A 88 18.54 -5.00 -0.97
C ALA A 88 19.25 -4.00 -0.06
N GLY A 89 19.10 -4.17 1.24
CA GLY A 89 19.72 -3.25 2.21
C GLY A 89 19.28 -3.58 3.63
N ARG A 90 20.11 -3.20 4.59
CA ARG A 90 19.80 -3.33 6.02
C ARG A 90 19.39 -1.96 6.58
N PRO A 91 18.55 -1.91 7.62
CA PRO A 91 18.23 -0.66 8.29
C PRO A 91 19.49 0.11 8.72
N GLY A 92 19.59 1.38 8.32
CA GLY A 92 20.72 2.26 8.65
C GLY A 92 21.97 2.06 7.79
N GLN A 93 21.86 1.33 6.67
CA GLN A 93 22.95 1.12 5.72
C GLN A 93 22.56 1.59 4.32
N GLU A 94 23.54 1.60 3.42
CA GLU A 94 23.32 1.79 1.99
C GLU A 94 22.29 0.78 1.46
N VAL A 95 21.38 1.27 0.62
CA VAL A 95 20.41 0.46 -0.13
C VAL A 95 20.93 0.30 -1.55
N HIS A 96 21.06 -0.96 -1.97
CA HIS A 96 21.39 -1.32 -3.34
C HIS A 96 20.11 -1.58 -4.13
N ALA A 97 19.98 -0.91 -5.27
CA ALA A 97 18.87 -1.05 -6.19
C ALA A 97 19.37 -1.56 -7.54
N GLU A 98 18.70 -2.58 -8.06
CA GLU A 98 18.87 -3.08 -9.43
C GLU A 98 17.53 -2.92 -10.17
N ALA A 99 17.55 -2.43 -11.40
CA ALA A 99 16.35 -2.25 -12.20
C ALA A 99 16.50 -2.75 -13.65
N TRP A 100 15.40 -3.23 -14.21
CA TRP A 100 15.32 -3.76 -15.58
C TRP A 100 14.14 -3.16 -16.33
N GLY A 101 14.26 -3.12 -17.66
CA GLY A 101 13.20 -2.66 -18.58
C GLY A 101 13.31 -1.18 -18.98
N PRO A 102 12.43 -0.71 -19.88
CA PRO A 102 12.43 0.68 -20.36
C PRO A 102 12.34 1.72 -19.24
N GLY A 103 11.61 1.42 -18.16
CA GLY A 103 11.45 2.32 -17.02
C GLY A 103 12.57 2.24 -15.96
N ALA A 104 13.67 1.55 -16.24
CA ALA A 104 14.72 1.29 -15.24
C ALA A 104 15.40 2.57 -14.75
N ASP A 105 15.75 3.51 -15.65
CA ASP A 105 16.38 4.77 -15.26
C ASP A 105 15.46 5.59 -14.35
N TRP A 106 14.20 5.75 -14.76
CA TRP A 106 13.21 6.49 -14.00
C TRP A 106 13.05 5.95 -12.59
N ILE A 107 12.87 4.63 -12.43
CA ILE A 107 12.63 4.07 -11.09
C ILE A 107 13.88 4.13 -10.21
N LEU A 108 15.08 4.03 -10.79
CA LEU A 108 16.32 4.25 -10.06
C LEU A 108 16.47 5.72 -9.68
N GLU A 109 16.09 6.68 -10.52
CA GLU A 109 16.09 8.10 -10.21
C GLU A 109 15.15 8.42 -9.04
N GLN A 110 13.94 7.83 -9.04
CA GLN A 110 12.93 8.00 -7.99
C GLN A 110 13.22 7.21 -6.70
N LEU A 111 14.26 6.38 -6.66
CA LEU A 111 14.60 5.52 -5.53
C LEU A 111 14.61 6.25 -4.17
N PRO A 112 15.26 7.43 -4.00
CA PRO A 112 15.25 8.13 -2.72
C PRO A 112 13.83 8.50 -2.28
N ALA A 113 13.01 9.03 -3.19
CA ALA A 113 11.62 9.40 -2.88
C ALA A 113 10.78 8.17 -2.51
N LEU A 114 10.93 7.07 -3.25
CA LEU A 114 10.26 5.80 -2.95
C LEU A 114 10.58 5.31 -1.53
N LEU A 115 11.83 5.48 -1.09
CA LEU A 115 12.29 5.09 0.25
C LEU A 115 12.09 6.18 1.31
N GLY A 116 11.36 7.26 0.99
CA GLY A 116 10.97 8.30 1.92
C GLY A 116 12.07 9.32 2.22
N ALA A 117 12.93 9.66 1.25
CA ALA A 117 13.90 10.74 1.42
C ALA A 117 13.23 12.11 1.68
N GLY A 118 12.02 12.32 1.15
CA GLY A 118 11.22 13.53 1.42
C GLY A 118 10.42 13.48 2.73
N ASP A 119 10.57 12.41 3.50
CA ASP A 119 9.83 12.18 4.73
C ASP A 119 10.71 12.47 5.95
N ASP A 120 10.41 13.55 6.68
CA ASP A 120 11.14 13.93 7.90
C ASP A 120 10.43 13.38 9.15
N PRO A 121 10.93 12.28 9.75
CA PRO A 121 10.36 11.74 11.00
C PRO A 121 10.61 12.63 12.22
N ALA A 122 11.60 13.54 12.18
CA ALA A 122 11.97 14.36 13.34
C ALA A 122 10.92 15.41 13.68
N VAL A 123 10.10 15.81 12.69
CA VAL A 123 8.92 16.65 12.87
C VAL A 123 7.85 15.96 13.74
N PHE A 124 7.86 14.62 13.82
CA PHE A 124 6.85 13.89 14.56
C PHE A 124 7.08 13.92 16.08
N VAL A 125 6.15 14.55 16.81
CA VAL A 125 6.15 14.59 18.28
C VAL A 125 5.16 13.57 18.84
N PRO A 126 5.60 12.43 19.40
CA PRO A 126 4.69 11.46 20.00
C PRO A 126 4.10 12.00 21.32
N ARG A 127 2.77 12.06 21.42
CA ARG A 127 2.05 12.59 22.60
C ARG A 127 1.51 11.51 23.54
N HIS A 128 1.14 10.36 22.99
CA HIS A 128 0.61 9.23 23.76
C HIS A 128 1.69 8.16 24.02
N ARG A 129 1.69 7.54 25.21
CA ARG A 129 2.71 6.53 25.62
C ARG A 129 2.88 5.38 24.63
N LEU A 130 1.77 4.89 24.06
CA LEU A 130 1.77 3.81 23.06
C LEU A 130 2.43 4.28 21.77
N VAL A 131 2.13 5.50 21.33
CA VAL A 131 2.70 6.09 20.12
C VAL A 131 4.19 6.35 20.30
N HIS A 132 4.61 6.87 21.45
CA HIS A 132 6.01 7.05 21.81
C HIS A 132 6.79 5.72 21.78
N ALA A 133 6.27 4.68 22.45
CA ALA A 133 6.89 3.37 22.44
C ALA A 133 6.93 2.75 21.04
N SER A 134 5.87 2.95 20.24
CA SER A 134 5.79 2.44 18.88
C SER A 134 6.82 3.13 17.95
N HIS A 135 6.93 4.45 18.07
CA HIS A 135 7.89 5.27 17.32
C HIS A 135 9.34 4.85 17.64
N ARG A 136 9.69 4.77 18.94
CA ARG A 136 11.04 4.39 19.38
C ARG A 136 11.47 2.99 18.91
N ARG A 137 10.53 2.04 18.82
CA ARG A 137 10.80 0.67 18.34
C ARG A 137 10.99 0.58 16.82
N ARG A 138 10.73 1.65 16.07
CA ARG A 138 10.70 1.65 14.60
C ARG A 138 11.45 2.84 14.01
N PRO A 139 12.74 3.02 14.34
CA PRO A 139 13.53 4.14 13.82
C PRO A 139 13.60 4.12 12.28
N GLY A 140 13.53 2.94 11.67
CA GLY A 140 13.53 2.74 10.21
C GLY A 140 12.21 3.01 9.49
N LEU A 141 11.17 3.49 10.17
CA LEU A 141 9.88 3.78 9.54
C LEU A 141 9.97 5.05 8.69
N ARG A 142 9.86 4.89 7.37
CA ARG A 142 9.62 5.96 6.41
C ARG A 142 8.24 5.81 5.74
N LEU A 143 7.66 6.92 5.33
CA LEU A 143 6.49 6.93 4.45
C LEU A 143 6.98 6.77 3.00
N THR A 144 6.47 5.75 2.32
CA THR A 144 6.82 5.49 0.90
C THR A 144 6.14 6.53 0.01
N ARG A 145 6.83 7.00 -1.04
CA ARG A 145 6.26 7.88 -2.07
C ARG A 145 6.56 7.33 -3.45
N THR A 146 5.60 6.64 -4.06
CA THR A 146 5.80 6.04 -5.39
C THR A 146 5.81 7.05 -6.52
N GLY A 147 5.14 8.20 -6.35
CA GLY A 147 4.89 9.15 -7.43
C GLY A 147 3.95 8.64 -8.52
N LEU A 148 3.31 7.48 -8.32
CA LEU A 148 2.43 6.82 -9.29
C LEU A 148 1.03 6.67 -8.69
N VAL A 149 0.11 7.51 -9.15
CA VAL A 149 -1.25 7.61 -8.60
C VAL A 149 -2.08 6.42 -9.01
N LEU A 150 -2.13 6.04 -10.29
CA LEU A 150 -2.93 4.89 -10.71
C LEU A 150 -2.48 3.57 -10.08
N GLU A 151 -1.17 3.41 -9.87
CA GLU A 151 -0.61 2.21 -9.25
C GLU A 151 -1.14 2.01 -7.83
N SER A 152 -1.34 3.11 -7.10
CA SER A 152 -1.94 3.08 -5.76
C SER A 152 -3.46 3.05 -5.81
N LEU A 153 -4.08 3.80 -6.72
CA LEU A 153 -5.52 4.02 -6.79
C LEU A 153 -6.30 2.78 -7.18
N ILE A 154 -5.88 2.07 -8.22
CA ILE A 154 -6.62 0.92 -8.75
C ILE A 154 -6.79 -0.19 -7.71
N PRO A 155 -5.73 -0.70 -7.05
CA PRO A 155 -5.90 -1.69 -6.00
C PRO A 155 -6.69 -1.15 -4.80
N THR A 156 -6.58 0.14 -4.47
CA THR A 156 -7.41 0.76 -3.42
C THR A 156 -8.90 0.75 -3.79
N VAL A 157 -9.27 1.04 -5.04
CA VAL A 157 -10.66 0.93 -5.49
C VAL A 157 -11.14 -0.52 -5.42
N LEU A 158 -10.30 -1.49 -5.80
CA LEU A 158 -10.64 -2.92 -5.68
C LEU A 158 -10.93 -3.33 -4.24
N GLU A 159 -10.29 -2.69 -3.25
CA GLU A 159 -10.46 -2.97 -1.81
C GLU A 159 -11.73 -2.38 -1.20
N GLN A 160 -12.46 -1.50 -1.90
CA GLN A 160 -13.66 -0.87 -1.36
C GLN A 160 -14.73 -1.90 -0.95
N LYS A 161 -15.20 -1.80 0.30
CA LYS A 161 -16.36 -2.50 0.88
C LYS A 161 -16.34 -4.04 0.81
N ILE A 162 -15.17 -4.65 0.63
CA ILE A 162 -15.01 -6.11 0.60
C ILE A 162 -13.88 -6.57 1.50
N THR A 163 -13.68 -7.88 1.59
CA THR A 163 -12.52 -8.42 2.29
C THR A 163 -11.24 -8.21 1.49
N ALA A 164 -10.11 -7.99 2.19
CA ALA A 164 -8.81 -7.87 1.53
C ALA A 164 -8.45 -9.11 0.70
N ASP A 165 -8.86 -10.31 1.11
CA ASP A 165 -8.61 -11.55 0.36
C ASP A 165 -9.35 -11.58 -0.98
N GLU A 166 -10.57 -11.04 -1.04
CA GLU A 166 -11.32 -10.88 -2.31
C GLU A 166 -10.64 -9.85 -3.20
N ALA A 167 -10.21 -8.71 -2.63
CA ALA A 167 -9.52 -7.66 -3.38
C ALA A 167 -8.18 -8.15 -3.96
N TYR A 168 -7.38 -8.88 -3.18
CA TYR A 168 -6.11 -9.46 -3.62
C TYR A 168 -6.28 -10.56 -4.67
N ARG A 169 -7.38 -11.32 -4.61
CA ARG A 169 -7.74 -12.28 -5.67
C ARG A 169 -8.09 -11.56 -6.97
N ALA A 170 -8.91 -10.51 -6.90
CA ALA A 170 -9.26 -9.69 -8.05
C ALA A 170 -8.01 -9.04 -8.67
N TRP A 171 -7.18 -8.37 -7.86
CA TRP A 171 -5.92 -7.77 -8.27
C TRP A 171 -5.02 -8.78 -8.99
N ARG A 172 -4.76 -9.92 -8.35
CA ARG A 172 -3.89 -10.96 -8.92
C ARG A 172 -4.43 -11.48 -10.26
N ARG A 173 -5.73 -11.75 -10.36
CA ARG A 173 -6.35 -12.23 -11.59
C ARG A 173 -6.22 -11.19 -12.71
N LEU A 174 -6.62 -9.96 -12.45
CA LEU A 174 -6.64 -8.89 -13.45
C LEU A 174 -5.23 -8.54 -13.94
N VAL A 175 -4.26 -8.43 -13.02
CA VAL A 175 -2.87 -8.16 -13.41
C VAL A 175 -2.25 -9.32 -14.18
N ARG A 176 -2.52 -10.58 -13.82
CA ARG A 176 -2.01 -11.72 -14.60
C ARG A 176 -2.67 -11.86 -15.98
N GLN A 177 -3.94 -11.44 -16.11
CA GLN A 177 -4.69 -11.58 -17.36
C GLN A 177 -4.45 -10.41 -18.33
N TYR A 178 -4.30 -9.18 -17.81
CA TYR A 178 -4.22 -7.96 -18.61
C TYR A 178 -2.93 -7.15 -18.44
N GLY A 179 -2.09 -7.54 -17.47
CA GLY A 179 -0.74 -7.00 -17.33
C GLY A 179 0.21 -7.67 -18.31
N GLU A 180 1.49 -7.37 -18.17
CA GLU A 180 2.56 -7.97 -18.96
C GLU A 180 3.64 -8.54 -18.04
N PRO A 181 4.36 -9.61 -18.45
CA PRO A 181 5.49 -10.12 -17.68
C PRO A 181 6.49 -9.02 -17.37
N ALA A 182 6.97 -8.97 -16.13
CA ALA A 182 7.88 -7.92 -15.72
C ALA A 182 9.27 -8.10 -16.38
N PRO A 183 9.94 -7.02 -16.81
CA PRO A 183 11.29 -7.12 -17.38
C PRO A 183 12.31 -7.72 -16.40
N GLY A 184 13.37 -8.35 -16.91
CA GLY A 184 14.42 -8.93 -16.08
C GLY A 184 14.16 -10.42 -15.72
N PRO A 185 14.64 -10.89 -14.55
CA PRO A 185 14.57 -12.31 -14.16
C PRO A 185 13.13 -12.87 -14.12
N GLN A 186 12.86 -13.85 -14.99
CA GLN A 186 11.52 -14.40 -15.21
C GLN A 186 11.10 -15.43 -14.16
N ASP A 187 12.05 -16.04 -13.46
CA ASP A 187 11.83 -17.02 -12.39
C ASP A 187 11.03 -16.46 -11.19
N LEU A 188 10.99 -15.14 -11.07
CA LEU A 188 10.19 -14.46 -10.05
C LEU A 188 8.68 -14.44 -10.36
N GLY A 189 8.30 -14.58 -11.64
CA GLY A 189 6.90 -14.61 -12.10
C GLY A 189 6.14 -13.30 -11.85
N LEU A 190 6.86 -12.17 -11.78
CA LEU A 190 6.27 -10.85 -11.57
C LEU A 190 5.61 -10.34 -12.86
N HIS A 191 4.58 -9.52 -12.70
CA HIS A 191 3.90 -8.83 -13.79
C HIS A 191 3.84 -7.34 -13.50
N VAL A 192 3.95 -6.53 -14.54
CA VAL A 192 3.63 -5.12 -14.49
C VAL A 192 2.13 -4.96 -14.72
N MET A 193 1.48 -4.10 -13.92
CA MET A 193 0.04 -3.85 -14.06
C MET A 193 -0.34 -3.36 -15.48
N PRO A 194 -1.60 -3.54 -15.91
CA PRO A 194 -2.07 -3.06 -17.21
C PRO A 194 -1.83 -1.56 -17.41
N THR A 195 -1.73 -1.12 -18.68
CA THR A 195 -1.75 0.31 -19.00
C THR A 195 -3.11 0.92 -18.65
N ALA A 196 -3.18 2.25 -18.49
CA ALA A 196 -4.45 2.95 -18.32
C ALA A 196 -5.46 2.62 -19.45
N ARG A 197 -4.98 2.58 -20.70
CA ARG A 197 -5.82 2.17 -21.84
C ARG A 197 -6.34 0.75 -21.67
N THR A 198 -5.49 -0.19 -21.26
CA THR A 198 -5.90 -1.59 -21.06
C THR A 198 -6.95 -1.69 -19.96
N TRP A 199 -6.75 -1.03 -18.81
CA TRP A 199 -7.75 -0.97 -17.72
C TRP A 199 -9.11 -0.45 -18.20
N ALA A 200 -9.12 0.61 -19.01
CA ALA A 200 -10.34 1.18 -19.56
C ALA A 200 -11.07 0.27 -20.57
N MET A 201 -10.37 -0.74 -21.11
CA MET A 201 -10.86 -1.65 -22.14
C MET A 201 -11.14 -3.07 -21.63
N ILE A 202 -10.93 -3.36 -20.34
CA ILE A 202 -11.26 -4.67 -19.76
C ILE A 202 -12.77 -4.91 -19.93
N PRO A 203 -13.19 -6.01 -20.58
CA PRO A 203 -14.59 -6.31 -20.77
C PRO A 203 -15.34 -6.50 -19.43
N SER A 204 -16.62 -6.10 -19.40
CA SER A 204 -17.45 -6.16 -18.20
C SER A 204 -17.52 -7.57 -17.58
N TRP A 205 -17.57 -8.62 -18.39
CA TRP A 205 -17.62 -10.00 -17.91
C TRP A 205 -16.33 -10.44 -17.21
N ASP A 206 -15.19 -9.88 -17.56
CA ASP A 206 -13.91 -10.24 -16.94
C ASP A 206 -13.72 -9.54 -15.59
N TRP A 207 -14.33 -8.36 -15.39
CA TRP A 207 -14.50 -7.76 -14.05
C TRP A 207 -15.35 -8.64 -13.14
N HIS A 208 -16.49 -9.13 -13.64
CA HIS A 208 -17.38 -10.03 -12.90
C HIS A 208 -16.68 -11.34 -12.56
N LYS A 209 -16.00 -11.98 -13.52
CA LYS A 209 -15.17 -13.19 -13.27
C LYS A 209 -14.04 -12.95 -12.26
N ALA A 210 -13.61 -11.71 -12.06
CA ALA A 210 -12.65 -11.33 -11.04
C ALA A 210 -13.28 -11.03 -9.67
N GLY A 211 -14.61 -11.11 -9.54
CA GLY A 211 -15.34 -10.77 -8.32
C GLY A 211 -15.46 -9.27 -8.08
N VAL A 212 -15.31 -8.45 -9.12
CA VAL A 212 -15.41 -6.98 -9.04
C VAL A 212 -16.80 -6.57 -9.51
N ASP A 213 -17.54 -5.88 -8.65
CA ASP A 213 -18.87 -5.36 -8.99
C ASP A 213 -18.79 -4.17 -9.96
N ALA A 214 -19.92 -3.87 -10.59
CA ALA A 214 -20.02 -2.83 -11.61
C ALA A 214 -19.63 -1.43 -11.10
N LYS A 215 -19.86 -1.10 -9.81
CA LYS A 215 -19.54 0.24 -9.28
C LYS A 215 -18.03 0.45 -9.21
N ARG A 216 -17.30 -0.52 -8.66
CA ARG A 216 -15.82 -0.47 -8.58
C ARG A 216 -15.17 -0.57 -9.94
N ALA A 217 -15.64 -1.48 -10.80
CA ALA A 217 -15.15 -1.58 -12.18
C ALA A 217 -15.31 -0.25 -12.92
N ALA A 218 -16.50 0.38 -12.83
CA ALA A 218 -16.74 1.66 -13.48
C ALA A 218 -15.90 2.81 -12.90
N ALA A 219 -15.60 2.79 -11.59
CA ALA A 219 -14.69 3.78 -10.97
C ALA A 219 -13.26 3.64 -11.52
N ILE A 220 -12.74 2.41 -11.63
CA ILE A 220 -11.42 2.15 -12.23
C ILE A 220 -11.40 2.57 -13.70
N VAL A 221 -12.42 2.22 -14.49
CA VAL A 221 -12.51 2.60 -15.91
C VAL A 221 -12.55 4.13 -16.07
N ARG A 222 -13.33 4.85 -15.25
CA ARG A 222 -13.34 6.31 -15.26
C ARG A 222 -11.98 6.90 -14.91
N ALA A 223 -11.34 6.42 -13.83
CA ALA A 223 -10.02 6.87 -13.43
C ALA A 223 -8.97 6.63 -14.53
N ALA A 224 -8.98 5.44 -15.14
CA ALA A 224 -8.07 5.07 -16.21
C ALA A 224 -8.23 5.94 -17.48
N ARG A 225 -9.45 6.40 -17.78
CA ARG A 225 -9.70 7.33 -18.91
C ARG A 225 -9.12 8.73 -18.69
N VAL A 226 -8.93 9.15 -17.45
CA VAL A 226 -8.35 10.45 -17.08
C VAL A 226 -6.99 10.31 -16.39
N ALA A 227 -6.30 9.19 -16.64
CA ALA A 227 -5.04 8.81 -15.99
C ALA A 227 -4.03 9.95 -15.90
N ASN A 228 -3.68 10.58 -17.03
CA ASN A 228 -2.69 11.66 -17.09
C ASN A 228 -3.04 12.81 -16.13
N ARG A 229 -4.34 13.14 -16.01
CA ARG A 229 -4.81 14.20 -15.12
C ARG A 229 -4.78 13.80 -13.65
N LEU A 230 -4.93 12.51 -13.35
CA LEU A 230 -4.79 11.98 -11.99
C LEU A 230 -3.32 11.89 -11.57
N GLU A 231 -2.41 11.52 -12.47
CA GLU A 231 -0.98 11.41 -12.17
C GLU A 231 -0.37 12.75 -11.71
N GLU A 232 -0.87 13.89 -12.21
CA GLU A 232 -0.47 15.22 -11.70
C GLU A 232 -0.65 15.38 -10.18
N ALA A 233 -1.59 14.63 -9.57
CA ALA A 233 -1.83 14.70 -8.12
C ALA A 233 -0.61 14.29 -7.29
N ALA A 234 0.33 13.51 -7.84
CA ALA A 234 1.58 13.15 -7.18
C ALA A 234 2.46 14.37 -6.82
N ALA A 235 2.27 15.50 -7.50
CA ALA A 235 2.99 16.75 -7.26
C ALA A 235 2.14 17.84 -6.57
N MET A 236 0.92 17.51 -6.14
CA MET A 236 0.00 18.45 -5.49
C MET A 236 0.05 18.33 -3.97
N ALA A 237 -0.26 19.42 -3.28
CA ALA A 237 -0.56 19.39 -1.85
C ALA A 237 -1.84 18.58 -1.57
N LEU A 238 -1.95 18.05 -0.36
CA LEU A 238 -2.99 17.08 0.02
C LEU A 238 -4.42 17.52 -0.34
N PRO A 239 -4.89 18.75 -0.01
CA PRO A 239 -6.26 19.14 -0.32
C PRO A 239 -6.54 19.21 -1.83
N GLU A 240 -5.59 19.71 -2.61
CA GLU A 240 -5.66 19.77 -4.07
C GLU A 240 -5.65 18.37 -4.69
N ALA A 241 -4.76 17.51 -4.23
CA ALA A 241 -4.64 16.13 -4.68
C ALA A 241 -5.92 15.33 -4.36
N ALA A 242 -6.45 15.45 -3.14
CA ALA A 242 -7.69 14.80 -2.75
C ALA A 242 -8.86 15.25 -3.62
N ARG A 243 -9.06 16.56 -3.80
CA ARG A 243 -10.09 17.11 -4.71
C ARG A 243 -9.93 16.60 -6.15
N ARG A 244 -8.69 16.45 -6.63
CA ARG A 244 -8.41 15.92 -7.97
C ARG A 244 -8.88 14.48 -8.12
N LEU A 245 -8.60 13.64 -7.14
CA LEU A 245 -8.99 12.23 -7.13
C LEU A 245 -10.51 12.07 -6.96
N GLU A 246 -11.09 12.81 -6.02
CA GLU A 246 -12.52 12.73 -5.66
C GLU A 246 -13.46 13.34 -6.72
N ALA A 247 -12.93 14.11 -7.67
CA ALA A 247 -13.69 14.54 -8.85
C ALA A 247 -14.13 13.37 -9.73
N VAL A 248 -13.51 12.18 -9.59
CA VAL A 248 -13.89 10.98 -10.33
C VAL A 248 -15.00 10.24 -9.56
N PRO A 249 -16.21 10.06 -10.15
CA PRO A 249 -17.29 9.37 -9.46
C PRO A 249 -16.89 7.95 -9.02
N GLY A 250 -17.18 7.61 -7.77
CA GLY A 250 -16.79 6.33 -7.14
C GLY A 250 -15.44 6.37 -6.41
N ILE A 251 -14.74 7.50 -6.42
CA ILE A 251 -13.58 7.77 -5.57
C ILE A 251 -14.02 8.80 -4.52
N GLY A 252 -13.90 8.44 -3.25
CA GLY A 252 -14.23 9.30 -2.11
C GLY A 252 -13.08 9.39 -1.10
N PRO A 253 -13.30 10.07 0.05
CA PRO A 253 -12.25 10.39 1.03
C PRO A 253 -11.41 9.20 1.48
N TRP A 254 -12.03 8.03 1.70
CA TRP A 254 -11.32 6.80 2.05
C TRP A 254 -10.30 6.39 0.96
N THR A 255 -10.73 6.40 -0.30
CA THR A 255 -9.89 5.99 -1.45
C THR A 255 -8.82 7.02 -1.78
N SER A 256 -9.14 8.31 -1.71
CA SER A 256 -8.16 9.38 -1.95
C SER A 256 -7.07 9.35 -0.88
N ALA A 257 -7.42 9.25 0.40
CA ALA A 257 -6.44 9.13 1.49
C ALA A 257 -5.52 7.92 1.31
N GLU A 258 -6.06 6.70 1.16
CA GLU A 258 -5.25 5.49 0.96
C GLU A 258 -4.34 5.57 -0.28
N THR A 259 -4.79 6.24 -1.35
CA THR A 259 -3.98 6.46 -2.55
C THR A 259 -2.82 7.41 -2.25
N LEU A 260 -3.11 8.58 -1.69
CA LEU A 260 -2.14 9.66 -1.45
C LEU A 260 -1.12 9.31 -0.37
N GLN A 261 -1.47 8.47 0.60
CA GLN A 261 -0.51 7.89 1.54
C GLN A 261 0.63 7.13 0.84
N ARG A 262 0.38 6.52 -0.32
CA ARG A 262 1.35 5.69 -1.06
C ARG A 262 1.96 6.42 -2.25
N SER A 263 1.15 7.16 -3.02
CA SER A 263 1.62 7.91 -4.18
C SER A 263 2.38 9.17 -3.78
N ASN A 264 1.91 9.88 -2.75
CA ASN A 264 2.49 11.15 -2.31
C ASN A 264 3.33 10.99 -1.04
N GLY A 265 3.20 9.87 -0.32
CA GLY A 265 3.86 9.68 0.97
C GLY A 265 3.34 10.63 2.05
N ASP A 266 2.08 11.06 1.91
CA ASP A 266 1.55 12.16 2.72
C ASP A 266 1.40 11.77 4.21
N PRO A 267 2.02 12.53 5.13
CA PRO A 267 2.02 12.21 6.55
C PRO A 267 0.70 12.53 7.27
N ASP A 268 -0.22 13.26 6.63
CA ASP A 268 -1.45 13.76 7.23
C ASP A 268 -2.74 13.29 6.55
N ALA A 269 -2.63 12.50 5.48
CA ALA A 269 -3.76 11.90 4.76
C ALA A 269 -4.47 10.80 5.59
N VAL A 270 -5.36 11.19 6.50
CA VAL A 270 -6.13 10.25 7.34
C VAL A 270 -7.24 9.56 6.55
N THR A 271 -7.33 8.23 6.65
CA THR A 271 -8.37 7.42 6.01
C THR A 271 -9.67 7.47 6.83
N THR A 272 -10.53 8.45 6.58
CA THR A 272 -11.90 8.48 7.13
C THR A 272 -12.83 7.53 6.36
N GLY A 273 -13.95 7.13 6.97
CA GLY A 273 -14.90 6.17 6.41
C GLY A 273 -14.40 4.73 6.41
N ASP A 274 -13.30 4.44 7.10
CA ASP A 274 -12.79 3.08 7.28
C ASP A 274 -13.60 2.35 8.37
N LEU A 275 -13.94 1.09 8.13
CA LEU A 275 -14.76 0.31 9.04
C LEU A 275 -14.04 -0.03 10.37
N HIS A 276 -12.71 -0.05 10.38
CA HIS A 276 -11.92 -0.56 11.49
C HIS A 276 -11.00 0.49 12.10
N LEU A 277 -10.47 1.41 11.28
CA LEU A 277 -9.49 2.39 11.74
C LEU A 277 -9.98 3.19 12.95
N PRO A 278 -11.20 3.78 12.95
CA PRO A 278 -11.66 4.57 14.08
C PRO A 278 -11.70 3.80 15.40
N GLY A 279 -12.33 2.63 15.41
CA GLY A 279 -12.40 1.78 16.60
C GLY A 279 -11.03 1.24 17.06
N ILE A 280 -10.07 1.04 16.15
CA ILE A 280 -8.70 0.69 16.53
C ILE A 280 -7.99 1.88 17.19
N ILE A 281 -8.07 3.07 16.60
CA ILE A 281 -7.44 4.28 17.15
C ILE A 281 -8.06 4.64 18.50
N GLY A 282 -9.39 4.65 18.60
CA GLY A 282 -10.12 4.88 19.84
C GLY A 282 -9.72 3.90 20.94
N TYR A 283 -9.66 2.61 20.62
CA TYR A 283 -9.28 1.60 21.60
C TYR A 283 -7.83 1.78 22.06
N ALA A 284 -6.92 2.05 21.13
CA ALA A 284 -5.50 2.19 21.42
C ALA A 284 -5.13 3.44 22.22
N LEU A 285 -5.86 4.54 22.04
CA LEU A 285 -5.55 5.82 22.68
C LEU A 285 -6.45 6.15 23.86
N ALA A 286 -7.68 5.65 23.89
CA ALA A 286 -8.70 6.00 24.89
C ALA A 286 -9.42 4.78 25.50
N GLY A 287 -9.14 3.56 25.04
CA GLY A 287 -9.91 2.37 25.44
C GLY A 287 -11.30 2.30 24.83
N ASP A 288 -11.66 3.23 23.93
CA ASP A 288 -12.95 3.30 23.27
C ASP A 288 -12.94 2.55 21.94
N ARG A 289 -13.51 1.36 21.93
CA ARG A 289 -13.58 0.51 20.75
C ARG A 289 -14.68 0.88 19.75
N ASP A 290 -15.64 1.70 20.18
CA ASP A 290 -16.82 2.07 19.40
C ASP A 290 -16.67 3.50 18.83
N ALA A 291 -15.47 4.08 18.95
CA ALA A 291 -15.08 5.36 18.36
C ALA A 291 -15.37 5.43 16.85
N ASP A 292 -15.95 6.53 16.43
CA ASP A 292 -16.24 6.86 15.03
C ASP A 292 -15.16 7.78 14.44
N ASP A 293 -15.36 8.21 13.18
CA ASP A 293 -14.41 9.09 12.49
C ASP A 293 -14.18 10.42 13.23
N ALA A 294 -15.22 10.98 13.87
CA ALA A 294 -15.09 12.24 14.60
C ALA A 294 -14.20 12.06 15.84
N ALA A 295 -14.48 11.03 16.65
CA ALA A 295 -13.66 10.69 17.80
C ALA A 295 -12.21 10.33 17.40
N MET A 296 -12.03 9.59 16.29
CA MET A 296 -10.71 9.29 15.75
C MET A 296 -9.96 10.57 15.37
N LEU A 297 -10.60 11.51 14.70
CA LEU A 297 -9.98 12.77 14.29
C LEU A 297 -9.62 13.65 15.49
N GLU A 298 -10.45 13.69 16.53
CA GLU A 298 -10.14 14.38 17.79
C GLU A 298 -8.92 13.76 18.48
N LEU A 299 -8.87 12.43 18.58
CA LEU A 299 -7.74 11.69 19.15
C LEU A 299 -6.44 11.87 18.35
N LEU A 300 -6.55 12.08 17.03
CA LEU A 300 -5.41 12.34 16.15
C LEU A 300 -5.06 13.83 16.05
N ALA A 301 -5.91 14.76 16.49
CA ALA A 301 -5.68 16.21 16.40
C ALA A 301 -4.32 16.68 16.98
N PRO A 302 -3.78 16.10 18.08
CA PRO A 302 -2.45 16.45 18.59
C PRO A 302 -1.29 16.15 17.63
N TYR A 303 -1.55 15.40 16.55
CA TYR A 303 -0.58 15.02 15.52
C TYR A 303 -0.86 15.70 14.17
N ALA A 304 -1.57 16.84 14.13
CA ALA A 304 -1.83 17.58 12.89
C ALA A 304 -0.56 17.77 12.04
N GLY A 305 -0.67 17.56 10.73
CA GLY A 305 0.47 17.48 9.80
C GLY A 305 1.17 16.12 9.77
N GLN A 306 0.83 15.20 10.67
CA GLN A 306 1.43 13.87 10.84
C GLN A 306 0.40 12.80 11.25
N ARG A 307 -0.90 13.03 11.04
CA ARG A 307 -1.96 12.15 11.54
C ARG A 307 -1.96 10.77 10.91
N HIS A 308 -1.62 10.66 9.62
CA HIS A 308 -1.42 9.35 8.98
C HIS A 308 -0.25 8.60 9.60
N ARG A 309 0.89 9.27 9.85
CA ARG A 309 2.03 8.65 10.56
C ARG A 309 1.63 8.16 11.94
N ALA A 310 0.90 8.96 12.72
CA ALA A 310 0.41 8.57 14.03
C ALA A 310 -0.48 7.32 13.94
N ALA A 311 -1.48 7.34 13.05
CA ALA A 311 -2.37 6.21 12.81
C ALA A 311 -1.57 4.94 12.43
N ARG A 312 -0.60 5.07 11.52
CA ARG A 312 0.27 3.97 11.11
C ARG A 312 1.08 3.39 12.26
N LEU A 313 1.66 4.23 13.11
CA LEU A 313 2.39 3.81 14.31
C LEU A 313 1.48 3.11 15.33
N ILE A 314 0.22 3.55 15.46
CA ILE A 314 -0.77 2.92 16.34
C ILE A 314 -1.13 1.52 15.83
N LEU A 315 -1.45 1.40 14.54
CA LEU A 315 -1.74 0.11 13.91
C LEU A 315 -0.54 -0.85 14.05
N LEU A 316 0.67 -0.35 13.82
CA LEU A 316 1.90 -1.12 13.98
C LEU A 316 2.14 -1.59 15.43
N ALA A 317 1.61 -0.88 16.44
CA ALA A 317 1.71 -1.29 17.84
C ALA A 317 0.87 -2.54 18.15
N GLY A 318 -0.13 -2.86 17.32
CA GLY A 318 -0.95 -4.06 17.45
C GLY A 318 -1.89 -4.06 18.65
N HIS A 319 -2.14 -2.90 19.26
CA HIS A 319 -3.09 -2.77 20.36
C HIS A 319 -4.51 -2.57 19.81
N THR A 320 -5.14 -3.66 19.41
CA THR A 320 -6.46 -3.66 18.78
C THR A 320 -7.54 -4.21 19.72
N PRO A 321 -8.80 -3.76 19.58
CA PRO A 321 -9.89 -4.26 20.43
C PRO A 321 -10.07 -5.78 20.27
N PRO A 322 -10.44 -6.50 21.34
CA PRO A 322 -10.70 -7.94 21.27
C PRO A 322 -11.89 -8.23 20.35
N ARG A 323 -11.79 -9.33 19.62
CA ARG A 323 -12.76 -9.75 18.59
C ARG A 323 -14.11 -10.13 19.23
N ARG A 324 -15.21 -9.53 18.74
CA ARG A 324 -16.58 -9.81 19.20
C ARG A 324 -17.35 -10.80 18.29
N MET A 325 -17.09 -10.80 16.98
CA MET A 325 -17.88 -11.58 16.00
C MET A 325 -17.03 -12.51 15.10
N PRO A 326 -17.62 -13.61 14.59
CA PRO A 326 -17.08 -14.41 13.48
C PRO A 326 -16.86 -13.56 12.21
N ARG A 327 -16.00 -14.03 11.30
CA ARG A 327 -15.75 -13.33 10.01
C ARG A 327 -17.04 -13.31 9.16
N MET A 328 -17.22 -12.26 8.36
CA MET A 328 -18.22 -12.28 7.29
C MET A 328 -17.96 -13.48 6.35
N PRO A 329 -19.02 -14.22 5.96
CA PRO A 329 -18.90 -15.25 4.93
C PRO A 329 -18.35 -14.66 3.63
N ARG A 330 -17.51 -15.42 2.93
CA ARG A 330 -17.04 -15.04 1.59
C ARG A 330 -18.21 -15.17 0.62
N THR A 331 -18.49 -14.13 -0.16
CA THR A 331 -19.51 -14.17 -1.21
C THR A 331 -18.82 -14.14 -2.56
N ASP A 332 -19.03 -15.18 -3.38
CA ASP A 332 -18.43 -15.27 -4.71
C ASP A 332 -19.44 -14.80 -5.77
N ILE A 333 -19.39 -13.51 -6.11
CA ILE A 333 -20.26 -12.93 -7.15
C ILE A 333 -19.96 -13.56 -8.52
N GLY A 334 -18.75 -14.07 -8.76
CA GLY A 334 -18.39 -14.73 -10.02
C GLY A 334 -19.13 -16.05 -10.28
N ARG A 335 -19.89 -16.55 -9.30
CA ARG A 335 -20.73 -17.75 -9.41
C ARG A 335 -22.23 -17.44 -9.46
N LEU A 336 -22.60 -16.15 -9.39
CA LEU A 336 -23.97 -15.64 -9.54
C LEU A 336 -24.13 -15.08 -10.96
#